data_AF-A8TIR1-F1
#
_entry.id   AF-A8TIR1-F1
#
_cell.length_a   1.000
_cell.length_b   1.000
_cell.length_c   1.000
_cell.angle_alpha   90.00
_cell.angle_beta   90.00
_cell.angle_gamma   90.00
#
_symmetry.space_group_name_H-M   'P 1'
#
loop_
_entity.id
_entity.type
_entity.pdbx_description
1 polymer ?
#
loop_
_entity_poly.entity_id
_entity_poly.type
_entity_poly.pdbx_seq_one_letter_code
_entity_poly.pdbx_strand_id
1 'polypeptide(L)'
;MTGNRRPRVLVVNAYVDPWRSAAPTRLFIPRAVAPYYLAGRFCPDRTEIRVHDEVHHGALLDPRLFEWPDLVVLTGLTLSFDRARQLSAYFRNARPGIPIAIGGPIARALPRLCETVFDYVCLGDVESLDELIDAALGEGYRADDPAPRFDMIGWSYGLGYIETTRNCNFSCAFCSLTGENRAYQQYSSGEISRQFKALGRVTMLMVLDNNFTETTARISSVVSICSARIGAAATSGGGGLWSRAISSRTRTIWHSSRQTAARPCSPVLNHSTRWC
;
A
#
# COMPACT_ATOMS: atom_id res chain seq x y z
N MET A 1 14.97 25.45 -23.67
CA MET A 1 16.18 24.98 -22.95
C MET A 1 15.82 24.77 -21.49
N THR A 2 15.26 23.62 -21.14
CA THR A 2 14.97 23.23 -19.75
C THR A 2 16.02 22.21 -19.34
N GLY A 3 16.97 22.67 -18.52
CA GLY A 3 18.12 21.89 -18.12
C GLY A 3 17.77 20.57 -17.44
N ASN A 4 18.71 19.64 -17.59
CA ASN A 4 18.99 18.33 -16.99
C ASN A 4 18.57 18.08 -15.50
N ARG A 5 17.42 18.59 -15.03
CA ARG A 5 16.93 18.40 -13.67
C ARG A 5 15.87 17.31 -13.64
N ARG A 6 16.10 16.29 -12.82
CA ARG A 6 15.13 15.21 -12.55
C ARG A 6 13.83 15.83 -12.00
N PRO A 7 12.63 15.46 -12.51
CA PRO A 7 11.37 15.87 -11.92
C PRO A 7 11.28 15.41 -10.46
N ARG A 8 10.82 16.30 -9.59
CA ARG A 8 10.62 16.05 -8.16
C ARG A 8 9.19 15.56 -7.94
N VAL A 9 9.03 14.36 -7.40
CA VAL A 9 7.72 13.75 -7.14
C VAL A 9 7.54 13.60 -5.64
N LEU A 10 6.44 14.11 -5.11
CA LEU A 10 6.06 13.92 -3.72
C LEU A 10 4.82 13.03 -3.64
N VAL A 11 4.98 11.85 -3.05
CA VAL A 11 3.87 10.96 -2.72
C VAL A 11 3.46 11.22 -1.27
N VAL A 12 2.19 11.49 -1.01
CA VAL A 12 1.68 11.77 0.33
C VAL A 12 0.56 10.79 0.70
N ASN A 13 0.70 10.11 1.84
CA ASN A 13 -0.41 9.43 2.48
C ASN A 13 -1.16 10.43 3.35
N ALA A 14 -2.31 10.90 2.88
CA ALA A 14 -3.18 11.77 3.64
C ALA A 14 -3.81 11.00 4.80
N TYR A 15 -3.67 11.53 6.01
CA TYR A 15 -4.20 10.91 7.22
C TYR A 15 -4.84 11.93 8.14
N VAL A 16 -5.97 11.53 8.71
CA VAL A 16 -6.64 12.28 9.77
C VAL A 16 -6.53 11.47 11.04
N ASP A 17 -5.82 12.01 12.02
CA ASP A 17 -5.76 11.44 13.36
C ASP A 17 -7.16 11.51 14.02
N PRO A 18 -7.63 10.43 14.68
CA PRO A 18 -8.94 10.41 15.35
C PRO A 18 -9.12 11.51 16.39
N TRP A 19 -8.02 11.99 16.99
CA TRP A 19 -8.02 13.07 17.99
C TRP A 19 -7.71 14.43 17.37
N ARG A 20 -7.64 14.52 16.03
CA ARG A 20 -7.26 15.71 15.26
C ARG A 20 -5.91 16.28 15.68
N SER A 21 -5.02 15.41 16.14
CA SER A 21 -3.65 15.78 16.47
C SER A 21 -2.82 15.93 15.20
N ALA A 22 -1.97 16.94 15.15
CA ALA A 22 -0.93 17.06 14.12
C ALA A 22 0.25 16.12 14.40
N ALA A 23 0.31 15.52 15.59
CA ALA A 23 1.42 14.69 16.01
C ALA A 23 1.43 13.33 15.28
N PRO A 24 2.63 12.82 14.97
CA PRO A 24 2.77 11.51 14.35
C PRO A 24 2.42 10.35 15.29
N THR A 25 1.78 9.31 14.75
CA THR A 25 1.49 8.04 15.42
C THR A 25 2.52 6.98 15.00
N ARG A 26 3.78 7.19 15.38
CA ARG A 26 4.94 6.38 14.91
C ARG A 26 4.87 4.89 15.25
N LEU A 27 4.17 4.53 16.32
CA LEU A 27 4.06 3.14 16.80
C LEU A 27 2.74 2.47 16.37
N PHE A 28 1.87 3.16 15.64
CA PHE A 28 0.64 2.59 15.14
C PHE A 28 0.94 1.55 14.05
N ILE A 29 0.38 0.35 14.16
CA ILE A 29 0.48 -0.78 13.22
C ILE A 29 -0.95 -1.33 13.03
N PRO A 30 -1.40 -1.69 11.82
CA PRO A 30 -0.67 -1.72 10.54
C PRO A 30 -0.43 -0.33 9.92
N ARG A 31 0.41 -0.31 8.87
CA ARG A 31 0.79 0.91 8.15
C ARG A 31 0.30 0.88 6.72
N ALA A 32 0.02 2.05 6.17
CA ALA A 32 -0.23 2.18 4.74
C ALA A 32 1.06 1.94 3.96
N VAL A 33 1.07 0.89 3.14
CA VAL A 33 2.20 0.59 2.24
C VAL A 33 2.03 1.18 0.85
N ALA A 34 0.80 1.54 0.46
CA ALA A 34 0.48 2.10 -0.85
C ALA A 34 1.41 3.24 -1.31
N PRO A 35 1.82 4.22 -0.48
CA PRO A 35 2.75 5.27 -0.89
C PRO A 35 4.08 4.75 -1.43
N TYR A 36 4.58 3.65 -0.87
CA TYR A 36 5.85 3.04 -1.28
C TYR A 36 5.71 2.21 -2.56
N TYR A 37 4.54 1.62 -2.81
CA TYR A 37 4.22 1.00 -4.09
C TYR A 37 4.09 2.06 -5.20
N LEU A 38 3.43 3.18 -4.91
CA LEU A 38 3.31 4.32 -5.83
C LEU A 38 4.70 4.90 -6.16
N ALA A 39 5.54 5.12 -5.14
CA ALA A 39 6.93 5.56 -5.35
C ALA A 39 7.74 4.58 -6.22
N GLY A 40 7.44 3.28 -6.15
CA GLY A 40 8.05 2.24 -6.98
C GLY A 40 7.71 2.26 -8.46
N ARG A 41 6.68 3.01 -8.87
CA ARG A 41 6.29 3.15 -10.28
C ARG A 41 7.14 4.14 -11.05
N PHE A 42 7.81 5.07 -10.37
CA PHE A 42 8.65 6.08 -10.98
C PHE A 42 10.08 5.57 -11.17
N CYS A 43 10.71 5.92 -12.29
CA CYS A 43 12.09 5.56 -12.60
C CYS A 43 13.06 6.27 -11.62
N PRO A 44 13.80 5.55 -10.77
CA PRO A 44 14.66 6.15 -9.75
C PRO A 44 15.84 6.93 -10.34
N ASP A 45 16.28 6.60 -11.55
CA ASP A 45 17.40 7.26 -12.22
C ASP A 45 16.99 8.55 -12.94
N ARG A 46 15.69 8.79 -13.09
CA ARG A 46 15.15 9.93 -13.84
C ARG A 46 14.27 10.83 -13.00
N THR A 47 13.83 10.38 -11.83
CA THR A 47 12.99 11.15 -10.90
C THR A 47 13.66 11.28 -9.54
N GLU A 48 13.38 12.38 -8.83
CA GLU A 48 13.69 12.53 -7.42
C GLU A 48 12.39 12.37 -6.64
N ILE A 49 12.27 11.33 -5.82
CA ILE A 49 11.00 10.96 -5.16
C ILE A 49 11.13 11.13 -3.66
N ARG A 50 10.09 11.69 -3.03
CA ARG A 50 9.91 11.70 -1.58
C ARG A 50 8.56 11.11 -1.22
N VAL A 51 8.49 10.43 -0.09
CA VAL A 51 7.26 9.91 0.49
C VAL A 51 7.02 10.61 1.83
N HIS A 52 5.85 11.21 1.99
CA HIS A 52 5.37 11.74 3.27
C HIS A 52 4.16 10.95 3.74
N ASP A 53 4.37 9.96 4.60
CA ASP A 53 3.29 9.27 5.31
C ASP A 53 2.84 10.09 6.53
N GLU A 54 1.66 10.73 6.51
CA GLU A 54 1.18 11.55 7.63
C GLU A 54 0.93 10.74 8.92
N VAL A 55 0.69 9.43 8.83
CA VAL A 55 0.62 8.56 10.01
C VAL A 55 2.00 8.51 10.69
N HIS A 56 3.10 8.57 9.94
CA HIS A 56 4.46 8.44 10.48
C HIS A 56 5.10 9.79 10.81
N HIS A 57 5.02 10.70 9.85
CA HIS A 57 5.71 11.98 9.90
C HIS A 57 4.87 13.04 10.60
N GLY A 58 3.57 12.78 10.79
CA GLY A 58 2.60 13.75 11.29
C GLY A 58 2.02 14.57 10.16
N ALA A 59 1.14 15.49 10.51
CA ALA A 59 0.51 16.37 9.54
C ALA A 59 1.59 17.13 8.74
N LEU A 60 1.50 17.08 7.41
CA LEU A 60 2.39 17.83 6.55
C LEU A 60 2.05 19.32 6.66
N LEU A 61 2.95 20.08 7.30
CA LEU A 61 2.80 21.51 7.58
C LEU A 61 4.05 22.32 7.20
N ASP A 62 5.14 21.71 6.72
CA ASP A 62 6.37 22.41 6.32
C ASP A 62 6.16 23.14 4.97
N PRO A 63 6.15 24.49 4.94
CA PRO A 63 5.91 25.23 3.71
C PRO A 63 6.95 24.95 2.62
N ARG A 64 8.20 24.64 3.01
CA ARG A 64 9.29 24.36 2.07
C ARG A 64 9.02 23.10 1.24
N LEU A 65 8.26 22.16 1.79
CA LEU A 65 7.89 20.95 1.06
C LEU A 65 6.75 21.22 0.07
N PHE A 66 5.93 22.26 0.26
CA PHE A 66 4.88 22.61 -0.69
C PHE A 66 5.43 23.22 -1.98
N GLU A 67 6.57 23.91 -1.92
CA GLU A 67 7.25 24.50 -3.09
C GLU A 67 8.18 23.52 -3.82
N TRP A 68 8.56 22.43 -3.16
CA TRP A 68 9.55 21.48 -3.68
C TRP A 68 9.08 20.62 -4.87
N PRO A 69 7.88 20.00 -4.89
CA PRO A 69 7.52 19.03 -5.93
C PRO A 69 7.20 19.67 -7.28
N ASP A 70 7.52 18.91 -8.32
CA ASP A 70 7.05 19.11 -9.69
C ASP A 70 5.73 18.37 -9.98
N LEU A 71 5.45 17.30 -9.22
CA LEU A 71 4.22 16.52 -9.24
C LEU A 71 3.88 16.04 -7.82
N VAL A 72 2.61 16.12 -7.43
CA VAL A 72 2.12 15.58 -6.15
C VAL A 72 1.19 14.41 -6.41
N VAL A 73 1.42 13.29 -5.73
CA VAL A 73 0.55 12.10 -5.77
C VAL A 73 -0.01 11.86 -4.38
N LEU A 74 -1.31 12.02 -4.21
CA LEU A 74 -2.01 11.83 -2.95
C LEU A 74 -2.66 10.44 -2.92
N THR A 75 -2.66 9.82 -1.75
CA THR A 75 -3.44 8.62 -1.46
C THR A 75 -3.89 8.64 0.00
N GLY A 76 -4.79 7.75 0.38
CA GLY A 76 -5.29 7.64 1.75
C GLY A 76 -6.58 6.82 1.81
N LEU A 77 -7.06 6.60 3.04
CA LEU A 77 -8.39 6.02 3.27
C LEU A 77 -9.47 7.07 2.96
N THR A 78 -10.69 6.62 2.65
CA THR A 78 -11.80 7.50 2.26
C THR A 78 -12.07 8.63 3.26
N LEU A 79 -11.89 8.37 4.56
CA LEU A 79 -12.03 9.36 5.65
C LEU A 79 -11.04 10.54 5.55
N SER A 80 -9.94 10.37 4.81
CA SER A 80 -8.91 11.40 4.62
C SER A 80 -9.19 12.31 3.43
N PHE A 81 -10.35 12.24 2.77
CA PHE A 81 -10.67 13.06 1.61
C PHE A 81 -10.51 14.57 1.89
N ASP A 82 -11.08 15.06 3.00
CA ASP A 82 -10.98 16.48 3.35
C ASP A 82 -9.53 16.89 3.62
N ARG A 83 -8.73 15.99 4.19
CA ARG A 83 -7.29 16.23 4.38
C ARG A 83 -6.55 16.28 3.04
N ALA A 84 -6.84 15.38 2.11
CA ALA A 84 -6.27 15.41 0.76
C ALA A 84 -6.66 16.71 0.02
N ARG A 85 -7.90 17.17 0.17
CA ARG A 85 -8.37 18.45 -0.37
C ARG A 85 -7.63 19.64 0.26
N GLN A 86 -7.41 19.62 1.58
CA GLN A 86 -6.65 20.65 2.28
C GLN A 86 -5.19 20.70 1.80
N LEU A 87 -4.54 19.53 1.66
CA LEU A 87 -3.18 19.45 1.11
C LEU A 87 -3.12 20.02 -0.30
N SER A 88 -4.11 19.71 -1.15
CA SER A 88 -4.20 20.28 -2.50
C SER A 88 -4.24 21.81 -2.50
N ALA A 89 -5.01 22.42 -1.58
CA ALA A 89 -5.03 23.87 -1.41
C ALA A 89 -3.66 24.42 -0.97
N TYR A 90 -2.95 23.73 -0.06
CA TYR A 90 -1.61 24.14 0.38
C TYR A 90 -0.58 24.11 -0.76
N PHE A 91 -0.54 23.04 -1.54
CA PHE A 91 0.34 22.94 -2.70
C PHE A 91 0.03 24.01 -3.74
N ARG A 92 -1.25 24.23 -4.08
CA ARG A 92 -1.63 25.26 -5.07
C ARG A 92 -1.38 26.69 -4.59
N ASN A 93 -1.52 26.93 -3.29
CA ASN A 93 -1.18 28.22 -2.71
C ASN A 93 0.33 28.50 -2.82
N ALA A 94 1.17 27.51 -2.50
CA ALA A 94 2.62 27.65 -2.61
C ALA A 94 3.10 27.69 -4.06
N ARG A 95 2.46 26.93 -4.95
CA ARG A 95 2.81 26.82 -6.36
C ARG A 95 1.57 26.71 -7.26
N PRO A 96 1.05 27.84 -7.77
CA PRO A 96 -0.09 27.83 -8.69
C PRO A 96 0.17 26.95 -9.91
N GLY A 97 -0.80 26.11 -10.27
CA GLY A 97 -0.73 25.21 -11.42
C GLY A 97 0.12 23.95 -11.22
N ILE A 98 0.58 23.65 -10.00
CA ILE A 98 1.21 22.35 -9.72
C ILE A 98 0.23 21.20 -10.01
N PRO A 99 0.61 20.17 -10.78
CA PRO A 99 -0.24 19.02 -11.03
C PRO A 99 -0.37 18.15 -9.76
N ILE A 100 -1.61 17.85 -9.40
CA ILE A 100 -1.94 17.04 -8.22
C ILE A 100 -2.83 15.89 -8.64
N ALA A 101 -2.36 14.67 -8.34
CA ALA A 101 -3.09 13.45 -8.55
C ALA A 101 -3.62 12.87 -7.24
N ILE A 102 -4.72 12.12 -7.33
CA ILE A 102 -5.27 11.35 -6.21
C ILE A 102 -5.55 9.92 -6.67
N GLY A 103 -5.27 8.94 -5.82
CA GLY A 103 -5.57 7.53 -6.07
C GLY A 103 -5.95 6.76 -4.80
N GLY A 104 -6.25 5.48 -4.99
CA GLY A 104 -6.63 4.57 -3.91
C GLY A 104 -8.10 4.74 -3.46
N PRO A 105 -8.44 4.33 -2.23
CA PRO A 105 -9.83 4.28 -1.75
C PRO A 105 -10.60 5.60 -1.88
N ILE A 106 -9.94 6.74 -1.67
CA ILE A 106 -10.55 8.07 -1.83
C ILE A 106 -11.08 8.27 -3.26
N ALA A 107 -10.21 8.10 -4.25
CA ALA A 107 -10.54 8.31 -5.67
C ALA A 107 -11.64 7.37 -6.16
N ARG A 108 -11.62 6.11 -5.70
CA ARG A 108 -12.60 5.09 -6.08
C ARG A 108 -13.97 5.31 -5.45
N ALA A 109 -14.00 5.70 -4.18
CA ALA A 109 -15.26 5.92 -3.48
C ALA A 109 -15.93 7.23 -3.91
N LEU A 110 -15.15 8.26 -4.25
CA LEU A 110 -15.63 9.62 -4.50
C LEU A 110 -15.11 10.22 -5.82
N PRO A 111 -15.25 9.53 -6.98
CA PRO A 111 -14.58 9.92 -8.23
C PRO A 111 -14.98 11.33 -8.69
N ARG A 112 -16.29 11.61 -8.74
CA ARG A 112 -16.81 12.92 -9.17
C ARG A 112 -16.38 14.07 -8.27
N LEU A 113 -16.29 13.84 -6.96
CA LEU A 113 -15.80 14.87 -6.03
C LEU A 113 -14.31 15.09 -6.21
N CYS A 114 -13.54 14.02 -6.43
CA CYS A 114 -12.12 14.11 -6.71
C CYS A 114 -11.85 14.91 -7.99
N GLU A 115 -12.63 14.72 -9.05
CA GLU A 115 -12.49 15.47 -10.32
C GLU A 115 -12.69 16.98 -10.15
N THR A 116 -13.43 17.43 -9.12
CA THR A 116 -13.57 18.86 -8.82
C THR A 116 -12.37 19.47 -8.10
N VAL A 117 -11.47 18.63 -7.55
CA VAL A 117 -10.39 19.06 -6.66
C VAL A 117 -9.01 18.73 -7.22
N PHE A 118 -8.83 17.61 -7.91
CA PHE A 118 -7.52 17.11 -8.34
C PHE A 118 -7.44 17.06 -9.85
N ASP A 119 -6.23 17.23 -10.38
CA ASP A 119 -6.00 17.33 -11.83
C ASP A 119 -6.02 15.93 -12.48
N TYR A 120 -5.65 14.89 -11.71
CA TYR A 120 -5.70 13.49 -12.13
C TYR A 120 -6.36 12.62 -11.06
N VAL A 121 -7.30 11.75 -11.47
CA VAL A 121 -8.03 10.86 -10.58
C VAL A 121 -7.81 9.40 -11.02
N CYS A 122 -6.98 8.68 -10.27
CA CYS A 122 -6.63 7.29 -10.58
C CYS A 122 -7.62 6.31 -9.93
N LEU A 123 -8.51 5.73 -10.74
CA LEU A 123 -9.53 4.77 -10.30
C LEU A 123 -9.03 3.32 -10.24
N GLY A 124 -7.92 3.02 -10.91
CA GLY A 124 -7.32 1.70 -10.96
C GLY A 124 -6.53 1.35 -9.70
N ASP A 125 -5.83 0.21 -9.77
CA ASP A 125 -4.79 -0.14 -8.80
C ASP A 125 -3.51 0.66 -9.07
N VAL A 126 -2.42 0.35 -8.36
CA VAL A 126 -1.15 1.10 -8.44
C VAL A 126 -0.63 1.19 -9.87
N GLU A 127 -0.91 0.19 -10.72
CA GLU A 127 -0.52 0.17 -12.14
C GLU A 127 -1.16 1.30 -12.95
N SER A 128 -2.33 1.80 -12.55
CA SER A 128 -2.98 2.94 -13.24
C SER A 128 -2.21 4.25 -13.08
N LEU A 129 -1.20 4.29 -12.21
CA LEU A 129 -0.31 5.45 -12.10
C LEU A 129 0.56 5.61 -13.36
N ASP A 130 0.79 4.56 -14.15
CA ASP A 130 1.66 4.64 -15.33
C ASP A 130 1.13 5.63 -16.36
N GLU A 131 -0.19 5.59 -16.63
CA GLU A 131 -0.85 6.53 -17.55
C GLU A 131 -0.69 7.98 -17.09
N LEU A 132 -0.77 8.21 -15.78
CA LEU A 132 -0.51 9.51 -15.20
C LEU A 132 0.95 9.93 -15.36
N ILE A 133 1.91 9.02 -15.12
CA ILE A 133 3.34 9.33 -15.25
C ILE A 133 3.64 9.78 -16.68
N ASP A 134 3.13 9.05 -17.66
CA ASP A 134 3.31 9.39 -19.06
C ASP A 134 2.63 10.73 -19.41
N ALA A 135 1.42 10.98 -18.89
CA ALA A 135 0.69 12.22 -19.15
C ALA A 135 1.33 13.45 -18.48
N ALA A 136 1.86 13.30 -17.26
CA ALA A 136 2.37 14.41 -16.46
C ALA A 136 3.86 14.71 -16.70
N LEU A 137 4.67 13.68 -16.95
CA LEU A 137 6.12 13.79 -17.06
C LEU A 137 6.64 13.39 -18.46
N GLY A 138 5.86 12.63 -19.23
CA GLY A 138 6.26 12.06 -20.53
C GLY A 138 6.78 10.63 -20.43
N GLU A 139 7.06 10.02 -21.58
CA GLU A 139 7.62 8.68 -21.65
C GLU A 139 9.02 8.61 -21.02
N GLY A 140 9.35 7.46 -20.44
CA GLY A 140 10.66 7.19 -19.84
C GLY A 140 10.81 7.60 -18.37
N TYR A 141 9.76 8.13 -17.72
CA TYR A 141 9.75 8.38 -16.28
C TYR A 141 9.10 7.26 -15.45
N ARG A 142 8.52 6.24 -16.10
CA ARG A 142 8.06 5.01 -15.43
C ARG A 142 9.21 4.04 -15.19
N ALA A 143 9.12 3.22 -14.15
CA ALA A 143 10.05 2.12 -13.93
C ALA A 143 9.73 0.92 -14.84
N ASP A 144 10.75 0.31 -15.43
CA ASP A 144 10.58 -0.87 -16.30
C ASP A 144 10.22 -2.14 -15.51
N ASP A 145 10.79 -2.30 -14.31
CA ASP A 145 10.46 -3.37 -13.35
C ASP A 145 10.06 -2.75 -12.01
N PRO A 146 8.80 -2.30 -11.86
CA PRO A 146 8.34 -1.63 -10.66
C PRO A 146 8.41 -2.53 -9.43
N ALA A 147 9.02 -2.02 -8.36
CA ALA A 147 9.10 -2.67 -7.06
C ALA A 147 8.84 -1.63 -5.94
N PRO A 148 8.20 -2.03 -4.83
CA PRO A 148 7.92 -1.09 -3.74
C PRO A 148 9.21 -0.46 -3.18
N ARG A 149 9.21 0.85 -2.95
CA ARG A 149 10.33 1.58 -2.36
C ARG A 149 10.36 1.49 -0.84
N PHE A 150 10.44 0.26 -0.32
CA PHE A 150 10.50 0.03 1.13
C PHE A 150 11.78 0.57 1.78
N ASP A 151 12.81 0.87 0.99
CA ASP A 151 13.98 1.63 1.43
C ASP A 151 13.62 3.04 1.95
N MET A 152 12.51 3.62 1.48
CA MET A 152 12.00 4.92 1.95
C MET A 152 11.17 4.81 3.24
N ILE A 153 10.89 3.60 3.76
CA ILE A 153 10.16 3.45 5.01
C ILE A 153 11.01 4.01 6.15
N GLY A 154 12.31 3.77 6.26
CA GLY A 154 13.16 4.41 7.28
C GLY A 154 12.85 4.10 8.77
N TRP A 155 11.70 3.50 9.10
CA TRP A 155 11.22 3.30 10.48
C TRP A 155 10.62 1.91 10.76
N SER A 156 11.08 0.86 10.08
CA SER A 156 10.46 -0.47 10.17
C SER A 156 10.61 -1.18 11.52
N TYR A 157 11.60 -0.82 12.36
CA TYR A 157 11.94 -1.54 13.61
C TYR A 157 12.05 -3.07 13.44
N GLY A 158 12.50 -3.52 12.26
CA GLY A 158 12.59 -4.93 11.91
C GLY A 158 11.26 -5.59 11.50
N LEU A 159 10.16 -4.85 11.42
CA LEU A 159 8.87 -5.31 10.90
C LEU A 159 8.73 -4.96 9.41
N GLY A 160 8.57 -5.99 8.59
CA GLY A 160 8.27 -5.84 7.17
C GLY A 160 6.80 -6.01 6.85
N TYR A 161 6.36 -5.40 5.75
CA TYR A 161 4.99 -5.47 5.26
C TYR A 161 4.96 -6.08 3.87
N ILE A 162 4.00 -6.97 3.61
CA ILE A 162 3.74 -7.53 2.27
C ILE A 162 2.25 -7.63 2.01
N GLU A 163 1.88 -7.59 0.74
CA GLU A 163 0.54 -7.87 0.25
C GLU A 163 0.62 -9.08 -0.69
N THR A 164 -0.17 -10.10 -0.40
CA THR A 164 -0.26 -11.31 -1.21
C THR A 164 -1.56 -11.37 -1.99
N THR A 165 -2.53 -10.53 -1.63
CA THR A 165 -3.82 -10.38 -2.30
C THR A 165 -4.26 -8.92 -2.33
N ARG A 166 -5.23 -8.61 -3.19
CA ARG A 166 -5.95 -7.33 -3.26
C ARG A 166 -7.43 -7.57 -3.02
N ASN A 167 -8.08 -6.57 -2.44
CA ASN A 167 -9.51 -6.57 -2.12
C ASN A 167 -9.88 -7.70 -1.14
N CYS A 168 -11.14 -8.09 -1.10
CA CYS A 168 -11.65 -9.15 -0.24
C CYS A 168 -12.78 -9.89 -0.97
N ASN A 169 -12.92 -11.18 -0.74
CA ASN A 169 -13.98 -12.01 -1.31
C ASN A 169 -15.25 -12.06 -0.44
N PHE A 170 -15.19 -11.50 0.78
CA PHE A 170 -16.37 -11.33 1.63
C PHE A 170 -17.17 -10.09 1.25
N SER A 171 -18.48 -10.18 1.46
CA SER A 171 -19.46 -9.12 1.18
C SER A 171 -20.09 -8.57 2.48
N CYS A 172 -19.27 -8.28 3.48
CA CYS A 172 -19.72 -7.75 4.76
C CYS A 172 -20.46 -6.41 4.58
N ALA A 173 -21.70 -6.31 5.09
CA ALA A 173 -22.57 -5.14 4.90
C ALA A 173 -21.97 -3.80 5.40
N PHE A 174 -21.00 -3.86 6.31
CA PHE A 174 -20.32 -2.69 6.89
C PHE A 174 -19.01 -2.32 6.18
N CYS A 175 -18.51 -3.15 5.26
CA CYS A 175 -17.15 -3.02 4.74
C CYS A 175 -17.09 -2.11 3.51
N SER A 176 -16.15 -1.16 3.52
CA SER A 176 -15.90 -0.28 2.38
C SER A 176 -15.51 -1.05 1.11
N LEU A 177 -14.80 -2.18 1.24
CA LEU A 177 -14.41 -3.02 0.10
C LEU A 177 -15.61 -3.67 -0.59
N THR A 178 -16.68 -3.98 0.17
CA THR A 178 -17.94 -4.43 -0.40
C THR A 178 -18.59 -3.31 -1.22
N GLY A 179 -18.52 -2.07 -0.74
CA GLY A 179 -18.93 -0.89 -1.50
C GLY A 179 -18.08 -0.63 -2.76
N GLU A 180 -16.78 -0.90 -2.71
CA GLU A 180 -15.90 -0.82 -3.90
C GLU A 180 -16.22 -1.91 -4.94
N ASN A 181 -16.79 -3.04 -4.51
CA ASN A 181 -17.23 -4.16 -5.34
C ASN A 181 -16.18 -4.61 -6.38
N ARG A 182 -14.90 -4.66 -5.97
CA ARG A 182 -13.79 -5.11 -6.82
C ARG A 182 -13.52 -6.59 -6.59
N ALA A 183 -13.19 -7.30 -7.67
CA ALA A 183 -12.84 -8.71 -7.58
C ALA A 183 -11.64 -8.93 -6.67
N TYR A 184 -11.70 -9.96 -5.83
CA TYR A 184 -10.54 -10.47 -5.11
C TYR A 184 -9.48 -10.94 -6.10
N GLN A 185 -8.24 -10.49 -5.90
CA GLN A 185 -7.13 -10.79 -6.80
C GLN A 185 -5.93 -11.27 -6.01
N GLN A 186 -5.18 -12.22 -6.57
CA GLN A 186 -3.96 -12.74 -5.97
C GLN A 186 -2.75 -12.17 -6.69
N TYR A 187 -1.75 -11.72 -5.93
CA TYR A 187 -0.46 -11.38 -6.52
C TYR A 187 0.24 -12.64 -7.02
N SER A 188 0.87 -12.55 -8.20
CA SER A 188 1.70 -13.61 -8.75
C SER A 188 2.92 -13.89 -7.86
N SER A 189 3.50 -15.09 -7.99
CA SER A 189 4.73 -15.44 -7.27
C SER A 189 5.90 -14.50 -7.59
N GLY A 190 5.94 -13.96 -8.82
CA GLY A 190 6.94 -12.97 -9.24
C GLY A 190 6.79 -11.65 -8.50
N GLU A 191 5.56 -11.13 -8.40
CA GLU A 191 5.28 -9.90 -7.66
C GLU A 191 5.60 -10.03 -6.17
N ILE A 192 5.21 -11.14 -5.54
CA ILE A 192 5.56 -11.42 -4.15
C ILE A 192 7.09 -11.48 -3.98
N SER A 193 7.79 -12.14 -4.90
CA SER A 193 9.25 -12.24 -4.85
C SER A 193 9.92 -10.87 -4.98
N ARG A 194 9.38 -9.98 -5.83
CA ARG A 194 9.83 -8.57 -5.91
C ARG A 194 9.60 -7.82 -4.61
N GLN A 195 8.43 -7.99 -3.97
CA GLN A 195 8.18 -7.39 -2.65
C GLN A 195 9.19 -7.88 -1.61
N PHE A 196 9.46 -9.18 -1.52
CA PHE A 196 10.47 -9.71 -0.59
C PHE A 196 11.88 -9.22 -0.90
N LYS A 197 12.24 -9.10 -2.18
CA LYS A 197 13.53 -8.55 -2.60
C LYS A 197 13.67 -7.10 -2.15
N ALA A 198 12.66 -6.27 -2.42
CA ALA A 198 12.61 -4.87 -2.02
C ALA A 198 12.62 -4.70 -0.49
N LEU A 199 11.96 -5.60 0.23
CA LEU A 199 11.88 -5.57 1.70
C LEU A 199 13.24 -5.84 2.37
N GLY A 200 14.14 -6.55 1.70
CA GLY A 200 15.42 -6.95 2.28
C GLY A 200 15.24 -7.91 3.47
N ARG A 201 16.11 -7.78 4.48
CA ARG A 201 16.06 -8.57 5.72
C ARG A 201 15.17 -7.89 6.75
N VAL A 202 14.23 -8.66 7.29
CA VAL A 202 13.34 -8.23 8.38
C VAL A 202 13.27 -9.32 9.44
N THR A 203 12.98 -8.93 10.68
CA THR A 203 12.83 -9.83 11.83
C THR A 203 11.42 -10.40 11.91
N MET A 204 10.41 -9.58 11.59
CA MET A 204 9.01 -9.95 11.57
C MET A 204 8.38 -9.55 10.24
N LEU A 205 7.33 -10.28 9.85
CA LEU A 205 6.59 -10.03 8.62
C LEU A 205 5.11 -9.89 8.96
N MET A 206 4.50 -8.79 8.54
CA MET A 206 3.07 -8.56 8.59
C MET A 206 2.49 -8.65 7.19
N VAL A 207 1.52 -9.55 7.02
CA VAL A 207 0.74 -9.65 5.79
C VAL A 207 -0.44 -8.69 5.90
N LEU A 208 -0.56 -7.76 4.95
CA LEU A 208 -1.57 -6.70 4.95
C LEU A 208 -2.83 -7.05 4.15
N ASP A 209 -3.01 -8.32 3.82
CA ASP A 209 -4.19 -8.82 3.12
C ASP A 209 -5.46 -8.61 3.96
N ASN A 210 -6.54 -8.18 3.33
CA ASN A 210 -7.86 -8.12 3.99
C ASN A 210 -8.38 -9.51 4.37
N ASN A 211 -7.98 -10.54 3.61
CA ASN A 211 -8.24 -11.94 3.92
C ASN A 211 -7.07 -12.81 3.46
N PHE A 212 -6.17 -13.16 4.37
CA PHE A 212 -5.03 -14.04 4.08
C PHE A 212 -5.37 -15.54 4.16
N THR A 213 -6.36 -15.90 4.99
CA THR A 213 -6.51 -17.28 5.51
C THR A 213 -7.17 -18.26 4.55
N GLU A 214 -7.84 -17.77 3.51
CA GLU A 214 -8.72 -18.63 2.72
C GLU A 214 -7.98 -19.53 1.73
N THR A 215 -6.82 -19.11 1.22
CA THR A 215 -6.08 -19.90 0.23
C THR A 215 -4.87 -20.57 0.89
N THR A 216 -5.01 -21.83 1.29
CA THR A 216 -3.93 -22.64 1.91
C THR A 216 -2.65 -22.73 1.07
N ALA A 217 -2.79 -22.71 -0.26
CA ALA A 217 -1.65 -22.64 -1.18
C ALA A 217 -0.82 -21.36 -0.99
N ARG A 218 -1.46 -20.23 -0.65
CA ARG A 218 -0.79 -18.92 -0.45
C ARG A 218 -0.02 -18.86 0.85
N ILE A 219 -0.62 -19.36 1.93
CA ILE A 219 0.07 -19.54 3.20
C ILE A 219 1.34 -20.36 2.96
N SER A 220 1.22 -21.45 2.20
CA SER A 220 2.35 -22.32 1.84
C SER A 220 3.42 -21.59 1.01
N SER A 221 3.03 -20.76 0.03
CA SER A 221 3.98 -19.96 -0.77
C SER A 221 4.76 -18.96 0.07
N VAL A 222 4.09 -18.19 0.93
CA VAL A 222 4.74 -17.21 1.82
C VAL A 222 5.68 -17.91 2.79
N VAL A 223 5.23 -19.00 3.41
CA VAL A 223 6.04 -19.81 4.33
C VAL A 223 7.26 -20.40 3.62
N SER A 224 7.10 -20.89 2.39
CA SER A 224 8.19 -21.45 1.59
C SER A 224 9.27 -20.40 1.30
N ILE A 225 8.87 -19.21 0.84
CA ILE A 225 9.80 -18.10 0.58
C ILE A 225 10.52 -17.68 1.87
N CYS A 226 9.79 -17.56 2.98
CA CYS A 226 10.39 -17.23 4.28
C CYS A 226 11.40 -18.30 4.72
N SER A 227 11.04 -19.58 4.59
CA SER A 227 11.89 -20.72 4.96
C SER A 227 13.17 -20.77 4.13
N ALA A 228 13.07 -20.53 2.82
CA ALA A 228 14.22 -20.47 1.92
C ALA A 228 15.20 -19.34 2.32
N ARG A 229 14.69 -18.17 2.72
CA ARG A 229 15.52 -17.05 3.17
C ARG A 229 16.20 -17.32 4.52
N ILE A 230 15.50 -17.96 5.46
CA ILE A 230 16.07 -18.39 6.74
C ILE A 230 17.16 -19.44 6.50
N GLY A 231 16.89 -20.43 5.64
CA GLY A 231 17.85 -21.47 5.27
C GLY A 231 19.12 -20.90 4.64
N ALA A 232 18.97 -19.99 3.66
CA ALA A 232 20.10 -19.30 3.02
C ALA A 232 20.91 -18.44 4.00
N ALA A 233 20.26 -17.83 5.00
CA ALA A 233 20.92 -17.10 6.08
C ALA A 233 21.68 -18.04 7.05
N ALA A 234 21.15 -19.23 7.31
CA ALA A 234 21.79 -20.24 8.16
C ALA A 234 23.01 -20.92 7.49
N THR A 235 23.03 -21.01 6.14
CA THR A 235 24.18 -21.54 5.39
C THR A 235 25.29 -20.50 5.16
N SER A 236 24.97 -19.20 5.27
CA SER A 236 25.92 -18.09 5.06
C SER A 236 26.46 -17.47 6.35
N GLY A 237 25.88 -17.79 7.52
CA GLY A 237 26.36 -17.35 8.84
C GLY A 237 26.55 -18.52 9.78
N GLY A 238 27.77 -18.72 10.28
CA GLY A 238 28.08 -19.74 11.28
C GLY A 238 27.25 -19.53 12.56
N GLY A 239 26.37 -20.48 12.87
CA GLY A 239 25.50 -20.37 14.06
C GLY A 239 24.57 -21.57 14.22
N GLY A 240 25.12 -22.72 14.59
CA GLY A 240 24.43 -24.01 14.72
C GLY A 240 23.43 -24.18 15.87
N LEU A 241 22.75 -23.12 16.34
CA LEU A 241 21.79 -23.23 17.47
C LEU A 241 20.30 -22.99 17.13
N TRP A 242 19.96 -22.36 15.99
CA TRP A 242 18.56 -22.05 15.67
C TRP A 242 17.87 -23.06 14.73
N SER A 243 18.64 -23.94 14.08
CA SER A 243 18.13 -24.89 13.08
C SER A 243 17.33 -26.06 13.67
N ARG A 244 17.43 -26.36 14.97
CA ARG A 244 16.76 -27.51 15.60
C ARG A 244 15.36 -27.23 16.18
N ALA A 245 14.96 -25.96 16.36
CA ALA A 245 13.70 -25.63 17.04
C ALA A 245 12.47 -25.55 16.12
N ILE A 246 12.67 -25.35 14.81
CA ILE A 246 11.57 -25.08 13.85
C ILE A 246 10.99 -26.38 13.26
N SER A 247 11.77 -27.46 13.17
CA SER A 247 11.32 -28.71 12.53
C SER A 247 10.32 -29.53 13.35
N SER A 248 10.27 -29.35 14.68
CA SER A 248 9.37 -30.13 15.55
C SER A 248 8.02 -29.46 15.82
N ARG A 249 7.93 -28.12 15.81
CA ARG A 249 6.67 -27.40 16.12
C ARG A 249 5.74 -27.17 14.93
N THR A 250 6.24 -27.25 13.70
CA THR A 250 5.42 -27.05 12.49
C THR A 250 4.46 -28.22 12.21
N ARG A 251 4.73 -29.43 12.73
CA ARG A 251 3.83 -30.58 12.57
C ARG A 251 2.58 -30.52 13.45
N THR A 252 2.66 -29.94 14.64
CA THR A 252 1.58 -30.05 15.64
C THR A 252 0.40 -29.12 15.35
N ILE A 253 0.63 -27.99 14.68
CA ILE A 253 -0.43 -27.02 14.32
C ILE A 253 -1.34 -27.57 13.20
N TRP A 254 -0.87 -28.53 12.41
CA TRP A 254 -1.57 -29.04 11.23
C TRP A 254 -2.72 -30.02 11.51
N HIS A 255 -2.80 -30.60 12.71
CA HIS A 255 -3.85 -31.57 13.01
C HIS A 255 -5.18 -30.95 13.47
N SER A 256 -5.20 -29.72 14.00
CA SER A 256 -6.42 -29.13 14.55
C SER A 256 -7.27 -28.35 13.53
N SER A 257 -6.70 -27.93 12.39
CA SER A 257 -7.40 -27.06 11.42
C SER A 257 -8.24 -27.81 10.36
N ARG A 258 -8.19 -29.15 10.33
CA ARG A 258 -9.00 -29.95 9.38
C ARG A 258 -10.46 -30.16 9.81
N GLN A 259 -10.86 -29.80 11.03
CA GLN A 259 -12.18 -30.18 11.57
C GLN A 259 -13.28 -29.11 11.44
N THR A 260 -12.99 -27.90 10.99
CA THR A 260 -13.99 -26.79 11.02
C THR A 260 -14.42 -26.24 9.65
N ALA A 261 -14.17 -26.96 8.55
CA ALA A 261 -14.60 -26.53 7.22
C ALA A 261 -15.72 -27.45 6.68
N ALA A 262 -16.98 -27.14 6.99
CA ALA A 262 -18.13 -27.38 6.11
C ALA A 262 -19.46 -26.96 6.76
N ARG A 263 -20.09 -25.89 6.24
CA ARG A 263 -21.53 -25.84 5.95
C ARG A 263 -21.84 -24.59 5.11
N PRO A 264 -22.40 -24.72 3.90
CA PRO A 264 -22.89 -23.57 3.14
C PRO A 264 -24.23 -23.10 3.73
N CYS A 265 -24.34 -21.80 4.01
CA CYS A 265 -25.59 -21.17 4.41
C CYS A 265 -26.33 -20.69 3.15
N SER A 266 -27.49 -21.27 2.87
CA SER A 266 -28.38 -20.81 1.78
C SER A 266 -28.97 -19.42 2.12
N PRO A 267 -29.16 -18.53 1.14
CA PRO A 267 -29.76 -17.23 1.40
C PRO A 267 -31.29 -17.35 1.44
N VAL A 268 -31.88 -17.02 2.59
CA VAL A 268 -33.30 -16.70 2.68
C VAL A 268 -33.46 -15.22 2.34
N LEU A 269 -33.89 -14.94 1.12
CA LEU A 269 -34.36 -13.63 0.71
C LEU A 269 -35.74 -13.39 1.33
N ASN A 270 -35.87 -12.34 2.15
CA ASN A 270 -37.17 -11.75 2.42
C ASN A 270 -37.04 -10.22 2.29
N HIS A 271 -37.37 -9.72 1.11
CA HIS A 271 -37.47 -8.29 0.84
C HIS A 271 -38.84 -7.80 1.31
N SER A 272 -38.89 -7.09 2.44
CA SER A 272 -39.87 -6.02 2.64
C SER A 272 -39.44 -5.08 3.75
N THR A 273 -38.89 -3.92 3.36
CA THR A 273 -39.20 -2.65 4.02
C THR A 273 -38.77 -1.49 3.15
N ARG A 274 -39.76 -0.78 2.61
CA ARG A 274 -39.69 0.59 2.11
C ARG A 274 -39.59 1.52 3.31
N TRP A 275 -38.67 2.49 3.29
CA TRP A 275 -38.76 3.80 3.98
C TRP A 275 -37.83 4.74 3.18
N CYS A 276 -38.37 5.77 2.52
CA CYS A 276 -38.48 7.16 3.02
C CYS A 276 -37.12 7.74 3.39
#